data_AF-A0A349PSH9-F1
#
_entry.id   AF-A0A349PSH9-F1
#
_cell.length_a   1.000
_cell.length_b   1.000
_cell.length_c   1.000
_cell.angle_alpha   90.00
_cell.angle_beta   90.00
_cell.angle_gamma   90.00
#
_symmetry.space_group_name_H-M   'P 1'
#
loop_
_entity.id
_entity.type
_entity.pdbx_description
1 polymer ?
#
loop_
_entity_poly.entity_id
_entity_poly.type
_entity_poly.pdbx_seq_one_letter_code
_entity_poly.pdbx_strand_id
1 'polypeptide(L)'
;DGKFSPFFYTNDYENQVMGMVFDGLFLVDREGSVVLKGIEGDVRPYNGTDYTYKGIADCDIVENSDGTVDYNITLKEGVKFSDGEEMTIDDVIFSYYVLLDPAYDGVSTLYSLPIKGLEAYRSGMDTVQNLILAAGPDAYAANDFYTEEQYNAYWTAFNAAGVKFAQEILDYVVASGSATADDSVAAQAGNWGFDLADDATVEDFWAAIVAKYGYDISDDGINAETAGTSISSFLEAELGDAYTDYTVAVQTGESAPNVAGIVKTGDYSMTVTLTEVNATAIYQLPVTVCPMHYYGETDKYDYDNNMFGFVKGDLSHVKSVTSTPIGSGPYTFESWSNGAVTLQKNPTYWKGEPKIDTVIWREMTDEDKIPGVVSGTIDVTDPSYSKEAAEQIKEANSNGEISGDTIQTDLVANLGYGYVGFNANRVKVGDGNGGDEASKDLRKAIATVIAVYRDVAVDSYYGEFANVINYPISDTSWAAPRVTDEGYKVAFSVDVNGNDIYTEGMSADDKYAAAKQAALGYFEAAGYTVADGKITAAPAGGRMDAEVMVGGSGKGDHPSFMA
;
A
#
# COMPACT_ATOMS: atom_id res chain seq x y z
N ASP A 1 9.53 7.80 7.01
CA ASP A 1 9.61 8.28 8.41
C ASP A 1 10.77 7.63 9.19
N GLY A 2 11.58 6.78 8.56
CA GLY A 2 12.74 6.13 9.19
C GLY A 2 12.43 4.77 9.80
N LYS A 3 11.24 4.23 9.53
CA LYS A 3 10.83 2.89 9.95
C LYS A 3 11.30 1.84 8.95
N PHE A 4 12.60 1.52 8.99
CA PHE A 4 13.19 0.39 8.27
C PHE A 4 12.86 -0.97 8.94
N SER A 5 11.57 -1.30 9.03
CA SER A 5 11.08 -2.54 9.65
C SER A 5 10.24 -3.37 8.69
N PRO A 6 10.58 -4.66 8.45
CA PRO A 6 9.76 -5.52 7.59
C PRO A 6 8.33 -5.71 8.10
N PHE A 7 8.10 -5.44 9.38
CA PHE A 7 6.79 -5.54 10.02
C PHE A 7 5.95 -4.25 9.93
N PHE A 8 6.60 -3.07 9.96
CA PHE A 8 5.94 -1.78 10.22
C PHE A 8 6.40 -0.62 9.32
N TYR A 9 7.03 -0.90 8.17
CA TYR A 9 7.34 0.13 7.18
C TYR A 9 6.06 0.83 6.70
N THR A 10 6.17 2.11 6.36
CA THR A 10 4.99 2.92 5.99
C THR A 10 5.04 3.41 4.55
N ASN A 11 6.16 3.23 3.84
CA ASN A 11 6.32 3.63 2.44
C ASN A 11 7.21 2.68 1.64
N ASP A 12 7.09 2.74 0.32
CA ASP A 12 7.83 1.85 -0.59
C ASP A 12 9.34 2.12 -0.60
N TYR A 13 9.79 3.36 -0.35
CA TYR A 13 11.22 3.69 -0.33
C TYR A 13 11.95 2.96 0.81
N GLU A 14 11.34 2.88 2.00
CA GLU A 14 11.84 2.06 3.10
C GLU A 14 11.83 0.57 2.73
N ASN A 15 10.79 0.10 2.05
CA ASN A 15 10.70 -1.28 1.57
C ASN A 15 11.82 -1.64 0.57
N GLN A 16 12.18 -0.73 -0.35
CA GLN A 16 13.29 -0.92 -1.28
C GLN A 16 14.63 -1.06 -0.55
N VAL A 17 14.88 -0.25 0.48
CA VAL A 17 16.05 -0.38 1.35
C VAL A 17 16.06 -1.74 2.05
N MET A 18 14.91 -2.18 2.59
CA MET A 18 14.81 -3.48 3.26
C MET A 18 15.05 -4.66 2.31
N GLY A 19 14.69 -4.55 1.03
CA GLY A 19 15.02 -5.55 0.01
C GLY A 19 16.53 -5.79 -0.17
N MET A 20 17.39 -4.87 0.31
CA MET A 20 18.84 -5.02 0.32
C MET A 20 19.38 -5.57 1.66
N VAL A 21 18.60 -5.45 2.74
CA VAL A 21 19.00 -5.80 4.11
C VAL A 21 18.49 -7.18 4.53
N PHE A 22 17.38 -7.65 3.97
CA PHE A 22 16.76 -8.92 4.34
C PHE A 22 16.61 -9.85 3.14
N ASP A 23 16.52 -11.17 3.41
CA ASP A 23 15.97 -12.11 2.44
C ASP A 23 14.48 -12.38 2.73
N GLY A 24 13.68 -12.44 1.67
CA GLY A 24 12.34 -13.01 1.72
C GLY A 24 12.38 -14.54 1.80
N LEU A 25 11.40 -15.14 2.48
CA LEU A 25 11.29 -16.59 2.61
C LEU A 25 11.27 -17.28 1.24
N PHE A 26 10.44 -16.78 0.32
CA PHE A 26 10.51 -17.13 -1.10
C PHE A 26 10.76 -15.86 -1.91
N LEU A 27 11.38 -16.05 -3.07
CA LEU A 27 11.57 -14.99 -4.06
C LEU A 27 10.62 -15.21 -5.25
N VAL A 28 10.45 -14.16 -6.04
CA VAL A 28 9.72 -14.18 -7.30
C VAL A 28 10.67 -14.09 -8.48
N ASP A 29 10.27 -14.67 -9.60
CA ASP A 29 10.98 -14.49 -10.86
C ASP A 29 10.62 -13.17 -11.57
N ARG A 30 11.14 -13.00 -12.79
CA ARG A 30 10.94 -11.77 -13.58
C ARG A 30 9.51 -11.61 -14.12
N GLU A 31 8.70 -12.67 -14.06
CA GLU A 31 7.28 -12.65 -14.44
C GLU A 31 6.38 -12.53 -13.19
N GLY A 32 6.98 -12.38 -12.01
CA GLY A 32 6.28 -12.30 -10.73
C GLY A 32 5.86 -13.66 -10.17
N SER A 33 6.29 -14.78 -10.75
CA SER A 33 5.93 -16.12 -10.26
C SER A 33 6.84 -16.54 -9.11
N VAL A 34 6.26 -17.09 -8.05
CA VAL A 34 7.02 -17.55 -6.87
C VAL A 34 7.95 -18.70 -7.23
N VAL A 35 9.16 -18.69 -6.67
CA VAL A 35 10.17 -19.73 -6.83
C VAL A 35 10.12 -20.69 -5.64
N LEU A 36 9.55 -21.88 -5.88
CA LEU A 36 9.34 -22.91 -4.85
C LEU A 36 10.54 -23.81 -4.60
N LYS A 37 11.53 -23.80 -5.50
CA LYS A 37 12.75 -24.62 -5.40
C LYS A 37 14.00 -23.74 -5.48
N GLY A 38 14.13 -22.86 -4.48
CA GLY A 38 15.16 -21.83 -4.43
C GLY A 38 16.53 -22.29 -3.94
N ILE A 39 16.62 -23.36 -3.12
CA ILE A 39 17.87 -23.69 -2.40
C ILE A 39 18.99 -24.09 -3.38
N GLU A 40 18.73 -25.07 -4.24
CA GLU A 40 19.69 -25.51 -5.27
C GLU A 40 19.71 -24.55 -6.48
N GLY A 41 18.64 -23.78 -6.63
CA GLY A 41 18.41 -22.82 -7.70
C GLY A 41 17.46 -23.34 -8.75
N ASP A 42 16.55 -22.46 -9.20
CA ASP A 42 15.58 -22.73 -10.25
C ASP A 42 15.97 -21.95 -11.51
N VAL A 43 16.05 -22.62 -12.67
CA VAL A 43 16.41 -21.98 -13.94
C VAL A 43 15.15 -21.70 -14.74
N ARG A 44 14.85 -20.42 -14.97
CA ARG A 44 13.67 -19.98 -15.71
C ARG A 44 14.05 -19.07 -16.87
N PRO A 45 13.49 -19.29 -18.07
CA PRO A 45 13.70 -18.41 -19.21
C PRO A 45 12.90 -17.12 -19.05
N TYR A 46 13.48 -15.98 -19.42
CA TYR A 46 12.79 -14.71 -19.57
C TYR A 46 13.40 -13.93 -20.73
N ASN A 47 12.57 -13.51 -21.70
CA ASN A 47 12.99 -12.80 -22.91
C ASN A 47 14.19 -13.44 -23.64
N GLY A 48 14.17 -14.78 -23.76
CA GLY A 48 15.21 -15.55 -24.45
C GLY A 48 16.53 -15.71 -23.68
N THR A 49 16.57 -15.31 -22.41
CA THR A 49 17.70 -15.49 -21.50
C THR A 49 17.29 -16.37 -20.32
N ASP A 50 18.11 -17.37 -20.00
CA ASP A 50 17.90 -18.20 -18.82
C ASP A 50 18.45 -17.50 -17.57
N TYR A 51 17.63 -17.40 -16.53
CA TYR A 51 18.01 -16.83 -15.24
C TYR A 51 17.96 -17.91 -14.16
N THR A 52 19.00 -17.99 -13.34
CA THR A 52 19.03 -18.87 -12.17
C THR A 52 18.60 -18.11 -10.92
N TYR A 53 17.56 -18.60 -10.28
CA TYR A 53 16.91 -18.02 -9.12
C TYR A 53 17.28 -18.82 -7.87
N LYS A 54 18.09 -18.24 -6.99
CA LYS A 54 18.52 -18.87 -5.73
C LYS A 54 17.92 -18.17 -4.54
N GLY A 55 17.34 -18.94 -3.63
CA GLY A 55 16.66 -18.48 -2.41
C GLY A 55 17.11 -19.21 -1.15
N ILE A 56 16.56 -18.79 -0.02
CA ILE A 56 16.83 -19.39 1.29
C ILE A 56 15.88 -20.54 1.63
N ALA A 57 14.84 -20.80 0.84
CA ALA A 57 13.89 -21.87 1.13
C ALA A 57 13.35 -22.57 -0.12
N ASP A 58 12.87 -23.78 0.12
CA ASP A 58 12.02 -24.57 -0.78
C ASP A 58 10.63 -24.73 -0.16
N CYS A 59 9.62 -24.91 -1.00
CA CYS A 59 8.25 -25.20 -0.59
C CYS A 59 7.64 -26.31 -1.44
N ASP A 60 7.05 -27.31 -0.79
CA ASP A 60 6.23 -28.35 -1.41
C ASP A 60 4.76 -28.18 -1.01
N ILE A 61 3.92 -27.90 -2.00
CA ILE A 61 2.49 -27.64 -1.81
C ILE A 61 1.71 -28.94 -2.07
N VAL A 62 0.88 -29.34 -1.11
CA VAL A 62 0.07 -30.57 -1.18
C VAL A 62 -1.39 -30.23 -0.93
N GLU A 63 -2.24 -30.41 -1.95
CA GLU A 63 -3.70 -30.41 -1.77
C GLU A 63 -4.14 -31.78 -1.23
N ASN A 64 -4.69 -31.79 -0.02
CA ASN A 64 -5.10 -33.00 0.68
C ASN A 64 -6.50 -33.45 0.25
N SER A 65 -6.80 -34.73 0.47
CA SER A 65 -8.10 -35.30 0.10
C SER A 65 -9.31 -34.73 0.84
N ASP A 66 -9.06 -34.02 1.96
CA ASP A 66 -10.09 -33.34 2.76
C ASP A 66 -10.31 -31.88 2.36
N GLY A 67 -9.61 -31.40 1.32
CA GLY A 67 -9.69 -30.02 0.82
C GLY A 67 -8.72 -29.04 1.47
N THR A 68 -7.99 -29.46 2.52
CA THR A 68 -6.92 -28.64 3.10
C THR A 68 -5.69 -28.58 2.18
N VAL A 69 -4.84 -27.56 2.37
CA VAL A 69 -3.61 -27.41 1.58
C VAL A 69 -2.42 -27.21 2.49
N ASP A 70 -1.42 -28.08 2.40
CA ASP A 70 -0.19 -28.00 3.16
C ASP A 70 0.91 -27.33 2.33
N TYR A 71 1.54 -26.31 2.91
CA TYR A 71 2.77 -25.68 2.41
C TYR A 71 3.92 -26.17 3.27
N ASN A 72 4.69 -27.12 2.75
CA ASN A 72 5.81 -27.74 3.47
C ASN A 72 7.09 -26.98 3.13
N ILE A 73 7.60 -26.23 4.09
CA ILE A 73 8.68 -25.27 3.91
C ILE A 73 9.97 -25.88 4.48
N THR A 74 11.04 -25.83 3.69
CA THR A 74 12.38 -26.22 4.11
C THR A 74 13.33 -25.04 3.91
N LEU A 75 14.04 -24.67 4.96
CA LEU A 75 15.03 -23.60 4.96
C LEU A 75 16.42 -24.16 4.61
N LYS A 76 17.23 -23.34 3.95
CA LYS A 76 18.65 -23.58 3.68
C LYS A 76 19.44 -23.49 4.98
N GLU A 77 20.15 -24.58 5.33
CA GLU A 77 21.08 -24.59 6.44
C GLU A 77 22.28 -23.63 6.23
N GLY A 78 22.80 -23.07 7.33
CA GLY A 78 24.01 -22.24 7.34
C GLY A 78 23.81 -20.81 6.83
N VAL A 79 22.58 -20.38 6.54
CA VAL A 79 22.27 -18.96 6.29
C VAL A 79 22.43 -18.19 7.61
N LYS A 80 23.04 -17.01 7.54
CA LYS A 80 23.30 -16.18 8.72
C LYS A 80 22.70 -14.79 8.57
N PHE A 81 22.25 -14.24 9.68
CA PHE A 81 22.00 -12.81 9.80
C PHE A 81 23.33 -12.04 9.83
N SER A 82 23.27 -10.73 9.60
CA SER A 82 24.46 -9.88 9.50
C SER A 82 25.26 -9.74 10.80
N ASP A 83 24.67 -10.08 11.94
CA ASP A 83 25.35 -10.19 13.24
C ASP A 83 26.06 -11.55 13.45
N GLY A 84 25.88 -12.49 12.52
CA GLY A 84 26.55 -13.78 12.48
C GLY A 84 25.77 -14.94 13.11
N GLU A 85 24.62 -14.66 13.72
CA GLU A 85 23.68 -15.68 14.21
C GLU A 85 23.09 -16.47 13.04
N GLU A 86 22.87 -17.76 13.25
CA GLU A 86 22.34 -18.65 12.23
C GLU A 86 20.83 -18.54 12.15
N MET A 87 20.31 -18.44 10.92
CA MET A 87 18.88 -18.46 10.65
C MET A 87 18.33 -19.88 10.75
N THR A 88 17.24 -20.04 11.49
CA THR A 88 16.53 -21.31 11.65
C THR A 88 15.06 -21.15 11.29
N ILE A 89 14.30 -22.25 11.34
CA ILE A 89 12.85 -22.17 11.12
C ILE A 89 12.13 -21.38 12.22
N ASP A 90 12.76 -21.21 13.39
CA ASP A 90 12.17 -20.49 14.51
C ASP A 90 12.06 -18.99 14.22
N ASP A 91 12.95 -18.44 13.40
CA ASP A 91 12.89 -17.06 12.89
C ASP A 91 11.73 -16.86 11.91
N VAL A 92 11.44 -17.86 11.08
CA VAL A 92 10.28 -17.85 10.18
C VAL A 92 8.98 -17.91 10.98
N ILE A 93 8.91 -18.81 11.96
CA ILE A 93 7.76 -18.94 12.85
C ILE A 93 7.55 -17.65 13.64
N PHE A 94 8.60 -17.08 14.25
CA PHE A 94 8.54 -15.77 14.92
C PHE A 94 7.95 -14.70 14.00
N SER A 95 8.49 -14.57 12.77
CA SER A 95 8.05 -13.58 11.79
C SER A 95 6.57 -13.76 11.43
N TYR A 96 6.10 -15.01 11.28
CA TYR A 96 4.68 -15.30 11.09
C TYR A 96 3.85 -14.87 12.29
N TYR A 97 4.27 -15.22 13.51
CA TYR A 97 3.49 -14.89 14.70
C TYR A 97 3.38 -13.38 14.94
N VAL A 98 4.42 -12.59 14.65
CA VAL A 98 4.33 -11.12 14.68
C VAL A 98 3.24 -10.62 13.72
N LEU A 99 3.24 -11.09 12.47
CA LEU A 99 2.28 -10.67 11.43
C LEU A 99 0.85 -11.20 11.65
N LEU A 100 0.70 -12.26 12.45
CA LEU A 100 -0.57 -12.88 12.78
C LEU A 100 -1.11 -12.41 14.15
N ASP A 101 -0.35 -11.65 14.91
CA ASP A 101 -0.71 -11.23 16.27
C ASP A 101 -1.93 -10.30 16.30
N PRO A 102 -2.85 -10.45 17.26
CA PRO A 102 -4.04 -9.59 17.36
C PRO A 102 -3.75 -8.08 17.43
N ALA A 103 -2.59 -7.69 17.97
CA ALA A 103 -2.16 -6.28 18.06
C ALA A 103 -1.40 -5.79 16.81
N TYR A 104 -1.22 -6.62 15.78
CA TYR A 104 -0.55 -6.22 14.55
C TYR A 104 -1.37 -5.18 13.79
N ASP A 105 -0.74 -4.03 13.54
CA ASP A 105 -1.30 -2.84 12.89
C ASP A 105 -0.46 -2.37 11.69
N GLY A 106 0.44 -3.23 11.18
CA GLY A 106 1.22 -2.95 9.98
C GLY A 106 0.49 -3.31 8.67
N VAL A 107 1.20 -3.18 7.56
CA VAL A 107 0.63 -3.29 6.20
C VAL A 107 0.39 -4.72 5.70
N SER A 108 0.90 -5.74 6.40
CA SER A 108 0.71 -7.13 5.98
C SER A 108 -0.76 -7.56 6.09
N THR A 109 -1.17 -8.45 5.19
CA THR A 109 -2.53 -9.04 5.16
C THR A 109 -2.51 -10.54 5.42
N LEU A 110 -1.38 -11.09 5.91
CA LEU A 110 -1.22 -12.52 6.17
C LEU A 110 -2.34 -13.10 7.07
N TYR A 111 -2.84 -12.30 8.01
CA TYR A 111 -3.93 -12.67 8.92
C TYR A 111 -5.27 -12.94 8.21
N SER A 112 -5.41 -12.58 6.94
CA SER A 112 -6.62 -12.82 6.13
C SER A 112 -6.64 -14.21 5.47
N LEU A 113 -5.51 -14.93 5.46
CA LEU A 113 -5.45 -16.27 4.89
C LEU A 113 -6.26 -17.28 5.72
N PRO A 114 -6.84 -18.30 5.09
CA PRO A 114 -7.59 -19.35 5.78
C PRO A 114 -6.64 -20.38 6.44
N ILE A 115 -5.65 -19.92 7.22
CA ILE A 115 -4.72 -20.80 7.95
C ILE A 115 -5.49 -21.48 9.08
N LYS A 116 -5.37 -22.80 9.16
CA LYS A 116 -6.07 -23.61 10.16
C LYS A 116 -5.79 -23.09 11.58
N GLY A 117 -6.85 -22.73 12.30
CA GLY A 117 -6.76 -22.25 13.69
C GLY A 117 -6.37 -20.77 13.87
N LEU A 118 -6.12 -20.03 12.79
CA LEU A 118 -5.75 -18.61 12.87
C LEU A 118 -6.89 -17.74 13.42
N GLU A 119 -8.12 -17.97 12.96
CA GLU A 119 -9.29 -17.24 13.48
C GLU A 119 -9.42 -17.44 15.00
N ALA A 120 -9.26 -18.66 15.50
CA ALA A 120 -9.30 -18.95 16.93
C ALA A 120 -8.13 -18.32 17.71
N TYR A 121 -6.95 -18.22 17.11
CA TYR A 121 -5.80 -17.51 17.69
C TYR A 121 -6.08 -16.01 17.82
N ARG A 122 -6.74 -15.39 16.83
CA ARG A 122 -7.01 -13.94 16.87
C ARG A 122 -8.26 -13.56 17.65
N SER A 123 -9.25 -14.44 17.69
CA SER A 123 -10.53 -14.21 18.38
C SER A 123 -10.35 -14.01 19.89
N GLY A 124 -11.30 -13.30 20.50
CA GLY A 124 -11.31 -13.07 21.94
C GLY A 124 -10.17 -12.18 22.43
N MET A 125 -9.65 -11.32 21.56
CA MET A 125 -8.59 -10.34 21.85
C MET A 125 -9.01 -8.98 21.29
N ASP A 126 -8.70 -7.91 22.00
CA ASP A 126 -8.89 -6.54 21.50
C ASP A 126 -7.88 -5.58 22.13
N THR A 127 -7.58 -4.47 21.48
CA THR A 127 -6.63 -3.49 22.02
C THR A 127 -7.24 -2.73 23.19
N VAL A 128 -6.40 -2.33 24.16
CA VAL A 128 -6.83 -1.47 25.26
C VAL A 128 -7.47 -0.18 24.72
N GLN A 129 -6.91 0.37 23.65
CA GLN A 129 -7.47 1.52 22.93
C GLN A 129 -8.90 1.26 22.45
N ASN A 130 -9.15 0.16 21.75
CA ASN A 130 -10.47 -0.17 21.22
C ASN A 130 -11.49 -0.38 22.34
N LEU A 131 -11.07 -1.01 23.45
CA LEU A 131 -11.93 -1.21 24.60
C LEU A 131 -12.32 0.12 25.27
N ILE A 132 -11.38 1.06 25.39
CA ILE A 132 -11.65 2.41 25.91
C ILE A 132 -12.59 3.18 24.96
N LEU A 133 -12.30 3.19 23.65
CA LEU A 133 -13.14 3.85 22.65
C LEU A 133 -14.58 3.29 22.64
N ALA A 134 -14.72 1.97 22.76
CA ALA A 134 -16.02 1.29 22.82
C ALA A 134 -16.80 1.62 24.12
N ALA A 135 -16.11 1.85 25.23
CA ALA A 135 -16.75 2.32 26.46
C ALA A 135 -17.28 3.76 26.32
N GLY A 136 -16.61 4.61 25.53
CA GLY A 136 -16.90 6.04 25.45
C GLY A 136 -16.37 6.81 26.67
N PRO A 137 -16.44 8.15 26.67
CA PRO A 137 -15.79 9.03 27.67
C PRO A 137 -16.47 9.07 29.04
N ASP A 138 -17.76 8.72 29.12
CA ASP A 138 -18.58 8.88 30.34
C ASP A 138 -18.95 7.55 31.03
N ALA A 139 -18.35 6.43 30.63
CA ALA A 139 -18.80 5.09 31.05
C ALA A 139 -17.69 4.21 31.67
N TYR A 140 -16.74 4.80 32.40
CA TYR A 140 -15.76 3.98 33.12
C TYR A 140 -16.43 2.96 34.05
N ALA A 141 -16.02 1.71 33.90
CA ALA A 141 -16.35 0.61 34.79
C ALA A 141 -15.09 -0.19 35.09
N ALA A 142 -14.89 -0.55 36.37
CA ALA A 142 -13.77 -1.36 36.79
C ALA A 142 -13.76 -2.72 36.05
N ASN A 143 -12.60 -3.08 35.51
CA ASN A 143 -12.38 -4.27 34.70
C ASN A 143 -10.92 -4.73 34.83
N ASP A 144 -10.57 -5.85 34.19
CA ASP A 144 -9.22 -6.45 34.23
C ASP A 144 -8.33 -6.02 33.04
N PHE A 145 -8.83 -5.16 32.16
CA PHE A 145 -8.19 -4.78 30.89
C PHE A 145 -7.40 -3.47 30.98
N TYR A 146 -7.93 -2.48 31.71
CA TYR A 146 -7.32 -1.18 31.89
C TYR A 146 -7.75 -0.50 33.19
N THR A 147 -6.88 0.37 33.70
CA THR A 147 -7.12 1.13 34.93
C THR A 147 -7.96 2.39 34.69
N GLU A 148 -8.56 2.93 35.76
CA GLU A 148 -9.25 4.24 35.71
C GLU A 148 -8.30 5.36 35.30
N GLU A 149 -7.03 5.28 35.73
CA GLU A 149 -6.00 6.25 35.37
C GLU A 149 -5.71 6.22 33.87
N GLN A 150 -5.48 5.03 33.29
CA GLN A 150 -5.30 4.87 31.84
C GLN A 150 -6.51 5.36 31.05
N TYR A 151 -7.73 5.00 31.48
CA TYR A 151 -8.96 5.46 30.83
C TYR A 151 -9.06 7.00 30.80
N ASN A 152 -8.82 7.66 31.94
CA ASN A 152 -8.90 9.11 32.04
C ASN A 152 -7.78 9.81 31.26
N ALA A 153 -6.57 9.25 31.30
CA ALA A 153 -5.42 9.76 30.54
C ALA A 153 -5.69 9.66 29.03
N TYR A 154 -6.22 8.54 28.57
CA TYR A 154 -6.59 8.33 27.18
C TYR A 154 -7.61 9.36 26.70
N TRP A 155 -8.72 9.56 27.40
CA TRP A 155 -9.74 10.53 26.97
C TRP A 155 -9.26 11.99 27.04
N THR A 156 -8.35 12.30 27.96
CA THR A 156 -7.69 13.62 28.00
C THR A 156 -6.84 13.81 26.74
N ALA A 157 -6.00 12.83 26.41
CA ALA A 157 -5.15 12.85 25.22
C ALA A 157 -5.97 12.83 23.92
N PHE A 158 -7.03 12.02 23.85
CA PHE A 158 -7.92 11.93 22.69
C PHE A 158 -8.56 13.27 22.34
N ASN A 159 -9.04 14.01 23.35
CA ASN A 159 -9.61 15.33 23.10
C ASN A 159 -8.54 16.37 22.73
N ALA A 160 -7.36 16.34 23.35
CA ALA A 160 -6.26 17.22 22.98
C ALA A 160 -5.77 16.97 21.54
N ALA A 161 -5.63 15.70 21.16
CA ALA A 161 -5.32 15.25 19.81
C ALA A 161 -6.40 15.67 18.81
N GLY A 162 -7.68 15.50 19.18
CA GLY A 162 -8.83 15.88 18.37
C GLY A 162 -8.92 17.37 18.07
N VAL A 163 -8.59 18.24 19.03
CA VAL A 163 -8.51 19.69 18.81
C VAL A 163 -7.38 20.03 17.83
N LYS A 164 -6.22 19.36 17.92
CA LYS A 164 -5.12 19.54 16.95
C LYS A 164 -5.49 19.05 15.56
N PHE A 165 -6.18 17.91 15.47
CA PHE A 165 -6.71 17.36 14.22
C PHE A 165 -7.71 18.33 13.56
N ALA A 166 -8.68 18.85 14.33
CA ALA A 166 -9.61 19.86 13.85
C ALA A 166 -8.90 21.15 13.42
N GLN A 167 -7.88 21.60 14.15
CA GLN A 167 -7.08 22.76 13.78
C GLN A 167 -6.31 22.55 12.46
N GLU A 168 -5.71 21.38 12.24
CA GLU A 168 -4.99 21.08 10.98
C GLU A 168 -5.93 21.20 9.77
N ILE A 169 -7.18 20.77 9.90
CA ILE A 169 -8.20 20.94 8.87
C ILE A 169 -8.46 22.41 8.57
N LEU A 170 -8.65 23.23 9.61
CA LEU A 170 -8.86 24.67 9.47
C LEU A 170 -7.67 25.35 8.79
N ASP A 171 -6.45 24.99 9.21
CA ASP A 171 -5.21 25.49 8.64
C ASP A 171 -5.10 25.11 7.15
N TYR A 172 -5.50 23.88 6.79
CA TYR A 172 -5.53 23.43 5.40
C TYR A 172 -6.52 24.24 4.56
N VAL A 173 -7.74 24.49 5.05
CA VAL A 173 -8.77 25.29 4.36
C VAL A 173 -8.29 26.73 4.10
N VAL A 174 -7.52 27.29 5.04
CA VAL A 174 -6.90 28.60 4.86
C VAL A 174 -5.76 28.52 3.84
N ALA A 175 -4.91 27.51 3.94
CA ALA A 175 -3.79 27.32 3.02
C ALA A 175 -4.23 27.04 1.57
N SER A 176 -5.37 26.37 1.37
CA SER A 176 -5.97 26.12 0.06
C SER A 176 -6.61 27.37 -0.56
N GLY A 177 -6.76 28.46 0.22
CA GLY A 177 -7.44 29.69 -0.20
C GLY A 177 -8.97 29.61 -0.17
N SER A 178 -9.53 28.56 0.45
CA SER A 178 -10.97 28.39 0.60
C SER A 178 -11.55 29.26 1.73
N ALA A 179 -10.71 29.69 2.68
CA ALA A 179 -11.02 30.70 3.68
C ALA A 179 -9.78 31.57 3.99
N THR A 180 -9.95 32.58 4.84
CA THR A 180 -8.86 33.40 5.39
C THR A 180 -8.70 33.14 6.88
N ALA A 181 -7.50 33.38 7.43
CA ALA A 181 -7.24 33.20 8.86
C ALA A 181 -8.07 34.12 9.78
N ASP A 182 -8.66 35.19 9.23
CA ASP A 182 -9.54 36.11 9.96
C ASP A 182 -11.02 35.64 9.97
N ASP A 183 -11.37 34.64 9.17
CA ASP A 183 -12.72 34.07 9.16
C ASP A 183 -12.99 33.27 10.44
N SER A 184 -14.25 33.20 10.87
CA SER A 184 -14.64 32.40 12.04
C SER A 184 -14.41 30.90 11.80
N VAL A 185 -14.25 30.12 12.89
CA VAL A 185 -14.15 28.66 12.80
C VAL A 185 -15.37 28.09 12.07
N ALA A 186 -16.58 28.62 12.31
CA ALA A 186 -17.77 28.20 11.60
C ALA A 186 -17.68 28.39 10.08
N ALA A 187 -17.15 29.53 9.63
CA ALA A 187 -16.96 29.79 8.21
C ALA A 187 -15.88 28.89 7.59
N GLN A 188 -14.78 28.66 8.30
CA GLN A 188 -13.70 27.78 7.86
C GLN A 188 -14.17 26.31 7.80
N ALA A 189 -14.77 25.79 8.87
CA ALA A 189 -15.35 24.44 8.93
C ALA A 189 -16.49 24.24 7.91
N GLY A 190 -17.26 25.29 7.61
CA GLY A 190 -18.26 25.29 6.55
C GLY A 190 -17.69 24.97 5.17
N ASN A 191 -16.48 25.43 4.86
CA ASN A 191 -15.78 25.06 3.62
C ASN A 191 -15.30 23.60 3.62
N TRP A 192 -15.17 22.99 4.80
CA TRP A 192 -14.92 21.56 4.96
C TRP A 192 -16.21 20.71 5.03
N GLY A 193 -17.39 21.35 4.99
CA GLY A 193 -18.68 20.67 4.97
C GLY A 193 -19.33 20.47 6.35
N PHE A 194 -18.92 21.22 7.37
CA PHE A 194 -19.52 21.21 8.70
C PHE A 194 -20.27 22.51 8.99
N ASP A 195 -21.54 22.39 9.39
CA ASP A 195 -22.37 23.53 9.79
C ASP A 195 -22.29 23.72 11.30
N LEU A 196 -21.74 24.86 11.74
CA LEU A 196 -21.48 25.19 13.15
C LEU A 196 -22.12 26.54 13.50
N ALA A 197 -22.36 26.77 14.79
CA ALA A 197 -22.81 28.07 15.28
C ALA A 197 -21.77 29.18 15.01
N ASP A 198 -22.22 30.41 14.77
CA ASP A 198 -21.33 31.54 14.38
C ASP A 198 -20.17 31.79 15.37
N ASP A 199 -20.37 31.48 16.65
CA ASP A 199 -19.39 31.64 17.75
C ASP A 199 -18.61 30.35 18.08
N ALA A 200 -18.71 29.33 17.23
CA ALA A 200 -18.02 28.06 17.41
C ALA A 200 -16.50 28.22 17.54
N THR A 201 -15.95 27.39 18.40
CA THR A 201 -14.51 27.22 18.64
C THR A 201 -13.98 25.98 17.91
N VAL A 202 -12.66 25.77 17.95
CA VAL A 202 -12.04 24.56 17.39
C VAL A 202 -12.50 23.32 18.15
N GLU A 203 -12.74 23.44 19.45
CA GLU A 203 -13.34 22.41 20.29
C GLU A 203 -14.76 22.05 19.85
N ASP A 204 -15.58 23.05 19.47
CA ASP A 204 -16.91 22.80 18.92
C ASP A 204 -16.84 22.10 17.56
N PHE A 205 -15.84 22.44 16.73
CA PHE A 205 -15.61 21.75 15.47
C PHE A 205 -15.19 20.29 15.70
N TRP A 206 -14.26 20.03 16.63
CA TRP A 206 -13.90 18.68 17.03
C TRP A 206 -15.12 17.89 17.55
N ALA A 207 -15.94 18.50 18.40
CA ALA A 207 -17.17 17.87 18.90
C ALA A 207 -18.14 17.54 17.76
N ALA A 208 -18.22 18.36 16.71
CA ALA A 208 -19.03 18.07 15.53
C ALA A 208 -18.49 16.88 14.71
N ILE A 209 -17.16 16.74 14.59
CA ILE A 209 -16.53 15.57 13.96
C ILE A 209 -16.88 14.31 14.76
N VAL A 210 -16.70 14.33 16.08
CA VAL A 210 -17.08 13.20 16.96
C VAL A 210 -18.57 12.91 16.89
N ALA A 211 -19.44 13.92 16.81
CA ALA A 211 -20.89 13.71 16.67
C ALA A 211 -21.25 13.00 15.35
N LYS A 212 -20.46 13.21 14.28
CA LYS A 212 -20.67 12.61 12.97
C LYS A 212 -20.16 11.16 12.90
N TYR A 213 -19.00 10.88 13.49
CA TYR A 213 -18.28 9.60 13.33
C TYR A 213 -18.26 8.73 14.60
N GLY A 214 -18.76 9.25 15.72
CA GLY A 214 -18.53 8.65 17.03
C GLY A 214 -17.05 8.69 17.41
N TYR A 215 -16.58 7.59 17.99
CA TYR A 215 -15.17 7.41 18.39
C TYR A 215 -14.43 6.43 17.46
N ASP A 216 -14.96 6.19 16.27
CA ASP A 216 -14.31 5.38 15.25
C ASP A 216 -13.12 6.17 14.67
N ILE A 217 -11.90 5.74 14.99
CA ILE A 217 -10.66 6.38 14.53
C ILE A 217 -10.14 5.78 13.21
N SER A 218 -10.91 4.91 12.56
CA SER A 218 -10.53 4.32 11.27
C SER A 218 -10.62 5.32 10.12
N ASP A 219 -10.10 4.94 8.95
CA ASP A 219 -10.15 5.73 7.71
C ASP A 219 -11.58 6.01 7.23
N ASP A 220 -12.55 5.17 7.60
CA ASP A 220 -13.98 5.39 7.33
C ASP A 220 -14.67 6.20 8.46
N GLY A 221 -13.99 6.39 9.59
CA GLY A 221 -14.42 7.14 10.75
C GLY A 221 -13.87 8.57 10.77
N ILE A 222 -13.33 9.00 11.92
CA ILE A 222 -12.74 10.32 12.14
C ILE A 222 -11.64 10.62 11.11
N ASN A 223 -10.81 9.64 10.74
CA ASN A 223 -9.73 9.86 9.77
C ASN A 223 -10.26 10.16 8.36
N ALA A 224 -11.54 9.94 8.07
CA ALA A 224 -12.15 10.39 6.81
C ALA A 224 -12.07 11.92 6.62
N GLU A 225 -11.86 12.67 7.71
CA GLU A 225 -11.73 14.13 7.71
C GLU A 225 -10.28 14.62 7.75
N THR A 226 -9.27 13.75 7.73
CA THR A 226 -7.86 14.16 7.88
C THR A 226 -7.44 15.15 6.79
N ALA A 227 -6.64 16.15 7.18
CA ALA A 227 -5.99 17.10 6.28
C ALA A 227 -4.49 16.81 6.06
N GLY A 228 -4.00 15.68 6.57
CA GLY A 228 -2.61 15.24 6.40
C GLY A 228 -2.12 14.34 7.52
N THR A 229 -2.56 14.58 8.75
CA THR A 229 -2.16 13.81 9.93
C THR A 229 -3.35 13.02 10.49
N SER A 230 -3.16 11.73 10.76
CA SER A 230 -4.22 10.89 11.35
C SER A 230 -4.48 11.26 12.82
N ILE A 231 -5.70 11.01 13.31
CA ILE A 231 -6.00 11.20 14.74
C ILE A 231 -5.11 10.33 15.64
N SER A 232 -4.78 9.12 15.18
CA SER A 232 -3.87 8.21 15.89
C SER A 232 -2.46 8.78 16.03
N SER A 233 -1.96 9.48 15.00
CA SER A 233 -0.65 10.14 15.07
C SER A 233 -0.63 11.32 16.04
N PHE A 234 -1.71 12.11 16.11
CA PHE A 234 -1.83 13.15 17.13
C PHE A 234 -1.95 12.54 18.53
N LEU A 235 -2.71 11.44 18.66
CA LEU A 235 -2.89 10.73 19.93
C LEU A 235 -1.58 10.11 20.44
N GLU A 236 -0.79 9.50 19.56
CA GLU A 236 0.57 9.03 19.85
C GLU A 236 1.45 10.19 20.35
N ALA A 237 1.37 11.36 19.71
CA ALA A 237 2.12 12.54 20.15
C ALA A 237 1.66 13.09 21.52
N GLU A 238 0.38 12.98 21.87
CA GLU A 238 -0.16 13.37 23.18
C GLU A 238 0.24 12.39 24.29
N LEU A 239 0.22 11.09 24.01
CA LEU A 239 0.51 10.04 24.99
C LEU A 239 2.01 9.74 25.11
N GLY A 240 2.81 10.05 24.09
CA GLY A 240 4.24 9.76 24.05
C GLY A 240 4.51 8.27 24.25
N ASP A 241 5.49 7.94 25.08
CA ASP A 241 5.90 6.55 25.36
C ASP A 241 4.72 5.68 25.86
N ALA A 242 3.76 6.28 26.58
CA ALA A 242 2.59 5.58 27.10
C ALA A 242 1.60 5.15 26.01
N TYR A 243 1.74 5.64 24.77
CA TYR A 243 0.88 5.20 23.65
C TYR A 243 0.92 3.68 23.45
N THR A 244 2.09 3.08 23.65
CA THR A 244 2.28 1.63 23.50
C THR A 244 1.37 0.82 24.43
N ASP A 245 1.12 1.29 25.66
CA ASP A 245 0.22 0.66 26.64
C ASP A 245 -1.24 0.58 26.17
N TYR A 246 -1.64 1.38 25.18
CA TYR A 246 -2.99 1.37 24.61
C TYR A 246 -3.08 0.48 23.36
N THR A 247 -1.97 0.28 22.66
CA THR A 247 -1.92 -0.53 21.43
C THR A 247 -1.77 -2.03 21.69
N VAL A 248 -1.52 -2.44 22.94
CA VAL A 248 -1.51 -3.85 23.32
C VAL A 248 -2.91 -4.46 23.25
N ALA A 249 -3.00 -5.68 22.72
CA ALA A 249 -4.20 -6.49 22.71
C ALA A 249 -4.29 -7.36 23.96
N VAL A 250 -5.42 -7.28 24.65
CA VAL A 250 -5.72 -8.06 25.85
C VAL A 250 -6.81 -9.09 25.55
N GLN A 251 -6.79 -10.19 26.30
CA GLN A 251 -7.75 -11.27 26.11
C GLN A 251 -9.12 -10.89 26.69
N THR A 252 -10.10 -10.71 25.80
CA THR A 252 -11.50 -10.35 26.11
C THR A 252 -12.44 -11.56 26.10
N GLY A 253 -11.98 -12.69 25.55
CA GLY A 253 -12.78 -13.92 25.41
C GLY A 253 -11.92 -15.16 25.20
N GLU A 254 -12.51 -16.22 24.64
CA GLU A 254 -11.75 -17.42 24.27
C GLU A 254 -10.78 -17.12 23.14
N SER A 255 -9.51 -17.48 23.33
CA SER A 255 -8.44 -17.25 22.37
C SER A 255 -7.46 -18.41 22.39
N ALA A 256 -7.13 -18.98 21.23
CA ALA A 256 -6.18 -20.09 21.15
C ALA A 256 -4.75 -19.59 21.43
N PRO A 257 -3.91 -20.39 22.12
CA PRO A 257 -2.54 -19.99 22.43
C PRO A 257 -1.63 -19.99 21.19
N ASN A 258 -2.00 -20.71 20.13
CA ASN A 258 -1.22 -20.85 18.91
C ASN A 258 -2.11 -21.01 17.67
N VAL A 259 -1.50 -20.87 16.49
CA VAL A 259 -2.12 -21.15 15.20
C VAL A 259 -1.89 -22.62 14.85
N ALA A 260 -2.93 -23.45 14.97
CA ALA A 260 -2.82 -24.91 14.82
C ALA A 260 -2.29 -25.39 13.46
N GLY A 261 -2.40 -24.58 12.41
CA GLY A 261 -1.89 -24.85 11.07
C GLY A 261 -0.41 -24.55 10.90
N ILE A 262 0.27 -23.95 11.86
CA ILE A 262 1.71 -23.65 11.81
C ILE A 262 2.46 -24.66 12.67
N VAL A 263 3.08 -25.65 12.01
CA VAL A 263 3.71 -26.79 12.67
C VAL A 263 5.20 -26.82 12.37
N LYS A 264 6.04 -26.67 13.40
CA LYS A 264 7.49 -26.94 13.30
C LYS A 264 7.69 -28.44 13.09
N THR A 265 8.43 -28.82 12.06
CA THR A 265 8.71 -30.23 11.72
C THR A 265 10.18 -30.61 11.88
N GLY A 266 11.06 -29.63 12.10
CA GLY A 266 12.49 -29.79 12.34
C GLY A 266 13.15 -28.44 12.59
N ASP A 267 14.48 -28.39 12.73
CA ASP A 267 15.22 -27.15 13.00
C ASP A 267 15.20 -26.17 11.79
N TYR A 268 15.01 -26.71 10.59
CA TYR A 268 14.97 -25.97 9.32
C TYR A 268 13.71 -26.28 8.52
N SER A 269 12.65 -26.80 9.14
CA SER A 269 11.43 -27.17 8.41
C SER A 269 10.15 -26.93 9.19
N MET A 270 9.10 -26.53 8.49
CA MET A 270 7.75 -26.35 9.02
C MET A 270 6.69 -26.68 7.98
N THR A 271 5.45 -26.83 8.42
CA THR A 271 4.26 -26.92 7.57
C THR A 271 3.30 -25.80 7.93
N VAL A 272 2.72 -25.15 6.92
CA VAL A 272 1.60 -24.23 7.04
C VAL A 272 0.38 -24.85 6.36
N THR A 273 -0.67 -25.17 7.12
CA THR A 273 -1.91 -25.78 6.60
C THR A 273 -3.02 -24.76 6.46
N LEU A 274 -3.51 -24.58 5.24
CA LEU A 274 -4.73 -23.83 4.94
C LEU A 274 -5.96 -24.75 4.97
N THR A 275 -7.13 -24.22 5.36
CA THR A 275 -8.38 -24.99 5.41
C THR A 275 -8.99 -25.24 4.04
N GLU A 276 -8.58 -24.48 3.03
CA GLU A 276 -9.04 -24.57 1.65
C GLU A 276 -8.00 -24.02 0.67
N VAL A 277 -8.17 -24.31 -0.61
CA VAL A 277 -7.38 -23.70 -1.68
C VAL A 277 -7.61 -22.19 -1.69
N ASN A 278 -6.53 -21.44 -1.61
CA ASN A 278 -6.55 -19.98 -1.68
C ASN A 278 -5.51 -19.47 -2.68
N ALA A 279 -5.96 -18.76 -3.71
CA ALA A 279 -5.10 -18.34 -4.82
C ALA A 279 -4.06 -17.28 -4.43
N THR A 280 -4.28 -16.51 -3.37
CA THR A 280 -3.37 -15.44 -2.93
C THR A 280 -2.34 -15.93 -1.91
N ALA A 281 -2.59 -17.08 -1.26
CA ALA A 281 -1.71 -17.65 -0.23
C ALA A 281 -0.25 -17.79 -0.69
N ILE A 282 -0.02 -18.21 -1.94
CA ILE A 282 1.33 -18.37 -2.49
C ILE A 282 2.14 -17.06 -2.50
N TYR A 283 1.47 -15.90 -2.57
CA TYR A 283 2.08 -14.58 -2.59
C TYR A 283 2.13 -13.91 -1.22
N GLN A 284 1.36 -14.40 -0.24
CA GLN A 284 1.32 -13.83 1.12
C GLN A 284 2.14 -14.62 2.14
N LEU A 285 2.29 -15.93 1.97
CA LEU A 285 3.17 -16.78 2.80
C LEU A 285 4.69 -16.44 2.68
N PRO A 286 5.22 -15.97 1.54
CA PRO A 286 6.59 -15.47 1.50
C PRO A 286 6.70 -14.14 2.27
N VAL A 287 6.97 -14.24 3.56
CA VAL A 287 7.29 -13.08 4.41
C VAL A 287 8.81 -12.86 4.48
N THR A 288 9.22 -11.67 4.86
CA THR A 288 10.61 -11.40 5.21
C THR A 288 11.00 -12.15 6.48
N VAL A 289 12.13 -12.88 6.45
CA VAL A 289 12.59 -13.62 7.63
C VAL A 289 13.39 -12.69 8.52
N CYS A 290 12.90 -12.46 9.74
CA CYS A 290 13.51 -11.54 10.70
C CYS A 290 14.15 -12.32 11.87
N PRO A 291 15.35 -11.92 12.35
CA PRO A 291 16.03 -12.56 13.48
C PRO A 291 15.23 -12.43 14.77
N MET A 292 14.72 -13.56 15.29
CA MET A 292 13.95 -13.59 16.53
C MET A 292 14.76 -13.06 17.72
N HIS A 293 16.07 -13.31 17.75
CA HIS A 293 16.93 -12.84 18.83
C HIS A 293 17.14 -11.32 18.88
N TYR A 294 16.80 -10.60 17.80
CA TYR A 294 16.89 -9.14 17.74
C TYR A 294 15.51 -8.48 17.82
N TYR A 295 14.57 -8.93 16.96
CA TYR A 295 13.22 -8.37 16.87
C TYR A 295 12.27 -8.90 17.95
N GLY A 296 12.58 -10.06 18.51
CA GLY A 296 11.86 -10.67 19.61
C GLY A 296 12.69 -10.71 20.89
N GLU A 297 12.18 -11.48 21.83
CA GLU A 297 12.75 -11.70 23.16
C GLU A 297 12.96 -13.20 23.34
N THR A 298 14.23 -13.63 23.34
CA THR A 298 14.60 -15.06 23.35
C THR A 298 14.10 -15.82 24.58
N ASP A 299 13.94 -15.16 25.73
CA ASP A 299 13.36 -15.74 26.94
C ASP A 299 11.84 -15.91 26.86
N LYS A 300 11.21 -15.26 25.88
CA LYS A 300 9.80 -15.44 25.50
C LYS A 300 9.64 -16.38 24.30
N TYR A 301 10.66 -17.17 23.96
CA TYR A 301 10.58 -18.17 22.91
C TYR A 301 10.67 -19.59 23.48
N ASP A 302 9.61 -20.36 23.28
CA ASP A 302 9.51 -21.79 23.57
C ASP A 302 8.34 -22.36 22.75
N TYR A 303 8.68 -22.92 21.59
CA TYR A 303 7.70 -23.44 20.65
C TYR A 303 6.76 -24.48 21.29
N ASP A 304 7.30 -25.39 22.11
CA ASP A 304 6.54 -26.48 22.73
C ASP A 304 5.54 -25.95 23.78
N ASN A 305 5.79 -24.76 24.32
CA ASN A 305 4.93 -24.08 25.28
C ASN A 305 4.11 -22.92 24.67
N ASN A 306 4.03 -22.82 23.33
CA ASN A 306 3.30 -21.78 22.60
C ASN A 306 3.79 -20.35 22.87
N MET A 307 5.11 -20.20 22.99
CA MET A 307 5.77 -18.91 23.19
C MET A 307 6.63 -18.61 21.95
N PHE A 308 6.35 -17.49 21.28
CA PHE A 308 6.88 -17.23 19.94
C PHE A 308 7.77 -15.99 19.87
N GLY A 309 8.50 -15.67 20.95
CA GLY A 309 9.46 -14.58 21.00
C GLY A 309 8.88 -13.24 21.45
N PHE A 310 7.62 -13.21 21.89
CA PHE A 310 6.96 -12.04 22.48
C PHE A 310 5.71 -12.52 23.26
N VAL A 311 5.11 -11.63 24.06
CA VAL A 311 3.82 -11.92 24.69
C VAL A 311 2.73 -11.67 23.67
N LYS A 312 1.90 -12.66 23.36
CA LYS A 312 0.76 -12.50 22.43
C LYS A 312 -0.06 -11.26 22.79
N GLY A 313 -0.33 -10.41 21.79
CA GLY A 313 -1.00 -9.12 21.96
C GLY A 313 -0.06 -7.96 22.33
N ASP A 314 1.23 -8.20 22.55
CA ASP A 314 2.20 -7.17 22.89
C ASP A 314 3.40 -7.23 21.94
N LEU A 315 3.36 -6.33 20.94
CA LEU A 315 4.43 -6.13 19.96
C LEU A 315 5.34 -4.93 20.29
N SER A 316 5.31 -4.43 21.53
CA SER A 316 6.02 -3.20 21.91
C SER A 316 7.52 -3.28 21.67
N HIS A 317 8.15 -4.43 21.97
CA HIS A 317 9.56 -4.66 21.66
C HIS A 317 9.82 -4.61 20.15
N VAL A 318 9.03 -5.32 19.35
CA VAL A 318 9.16 -5.33 17.87
C VAL A 318 9.04 -3.91 17.30
N LYS A 319 8.11 -3.10 17.83
CA LYS A 319 7.92 -1.69 17.44
C LYS A 319 9.06 -0.77 17.89
N SER A 320 9.79 -1.14 18.94
CA SER A 320 10.92 -0.36 19.44
C SER A 320 12.19 -0.46 18.58
N VAL A 321 12.33 -1.53 17.78
CA VAL A 321 13.52 -1.81 16.96
C VAL A 321 13.25 -1.67 15.46
N THR A 322 12.77 -0.50 15.05
CA THR A 322 12.32 -0.27 13.67
C THR A 322 13.25 0.60 12.82
N SER A 323 14.26 1.24 13.40
CA SER A 323 15.13 2.21 12.71
C SER A 323 16.55 1.73 12.42
N THR A 324 16.95 0.58 12.97
CA THR A 324 18.29 -0.02 12.82
C THR A 324 18.15 -1.50 12.44
N PRO A 325 17.83 -1.81 11.18
CA PRO A 325 17.49 -3.16 10.79
C PRO A 325 18.70 -4.11 10.79
N ILE A 326 18.46 -5.35 11.22
CA ILE A 326 19.40 -6.47 11.13
C ILE A 326 18.74 -7.58 10.32
N GLY A 327 19.36 -8.00 9.23
CA GLY A 327 18.80 -8.99 8.33
C GLY A 327 19.86 -9.91 7.72
N SER A 328 19.42 -10.81 6.84
CA SER A 328 20.29 -11.79 6.18
C SER A 328 20.73 -11.40 4.77
N GLY A 329 20.31 -10.22 4.30
CA GLY A 329 20.46 -9.77 2.93
C GLY A 329 21.89 -9.40 2.53
N PRO A 330 22.08 -8.97 1.26
CA PRO A 330 23.39 -8.65 0.72
C PRO A 330 24.08 -7.46 1.39
N TYR A 331 23.35 -6.55 2.03
CA TYR A 331 23.93 -5.38 2.69
C TYR A 331 23.42 -5.25 4.14
N THR A 332 24.20 -4.54 4.96
CA THR A 332 23.86 -4.15 6.33
C THR A 332 23.56 -2.66 6.38
N PHE A 333 22.59 -2.27 7.18
CA PHE A 333 22.28 -0.86 7.40
C PHE A 333 23.39 -0.17 8.22
N GLU A 334 23.85 0.99 7.76
CA GLU A 334 24.84 1.81 8.48
C GLU A 334 24.21 3.06 9.07
N SER A 335 23.49 3.86 8.27
CA SER A 335 22.86 5.09 8.75
C SER A 335 21.78 5.61 7.81
N TRP A 336 20.88 6.43 8.35
CA TRP A 336 20.00 7.32 7.59
C TRP A 336 20.19 8.74 8.07
N SER A 337 20.63 9.63 7.19
CA SER A 337 20.82 11.05 7.53
C SER A 337 20.75 11.91 6.27
N ASN A 338 20.22 13.14 6.40
CA ASN A 338 20.17 14.12 5.32
C ASN A 338 19.55 13.58 4.01
N GLY A 339 18.45 12.81 4.10
CA GLY A 339 17.76 12.24 2.95
C GLY A 339 18.55 11.14 2.23
N ALA A 340 19.50 10.48 2.91
CA ALA A 340 20.27 9.37 2.34
C ALA A 340 20.43 8.22 3.33
N VAL A 341 20.20 6.99 2.84
CA VAL A 341 20.48 5.73 3.55
C VAL A 341 21.80 5.16 3.06
N THR A 342 22.71 4.89 3.98
CA THR A 342 24.00 4.25 3.68
C THR A 342 23.95 2.79 4.11
N LEU A 343 24.32 1.90 3.18
CA LEU A 343 24.39 0.47 3.37
C LEU A 343 25.82 -0.01 3.11
N GLN A 344 26.31 -0.93 3.94
CA GLN A 344 27.62 -1.56 3.81
C GLN A 344 27.44 -3.01 3.35
N LYS A 345 28.36 -3.53 2.54
CA LYS A 345 28.29 -4.95 2.11
C LYS A 345 28.24 -5.89 3.32
N ASN A 346 27.44 -6.95 3.22
CA ASN A 346 27.41 -8.02 4.19
C ASN A 346 28.48 -9.09 3.83
N PRO A 347 29.60 -9.19 4.58
CA PRO A 347 30.67 -10.14 4.27
C PRO A 347 30.26 -11.60 4.48
N THR A 348 29.18 -11.85 5.23
CA THR A 348 28.65 -13.20 5.48
C THR A 348 27.45 -13.54 4.61
N TYR A 349 27.14 -12.74 3.58
CA TYR A 349 26.01 -13.01 2.70
C TYR A 349 26.16 -14.40 2.04
N TRP A 350 25.11 -15.21 2.14
CA TRP A 350 25.15 -16.63 1.79
C TRP A 350 25.32 -16.89 0.28
N LYS A 351 25.04 -15.90 -0.59
CA LYS A 351 25.35 -15.95 -2.04
C LYS A 351 26.77 -15.47 -2.37
N GLY A 352 27.56 -15.12 -1.36
CA GLY A 352 28.88 -14.51 -1.49
C GLY A 352 28.85 -13.01 -1.25
N GLU A 353 29.96 -12.49 -0.72
CA GLU A 353 30.16 -11.08 -0.43
C GLU A 353 29.89 -10.19 -1.67
N PRO A 354 29.07 -9.13 -1.55
CA PRO A 354 28.89 -8.17 -2.63
C PRO A 354 30.19 -7.51 -3.08
N LYS A 355 30.28 -7.19 -4.38
CA LYS A 355 31.45 -6.53 -4.96
C LYS A 355 31.50 -5.02 -4.72
N ILE A 356 30.35 -4.41 -4.44
CA ILE A 356 30.24 -2.99 -4.14
C ILE A 356 30.32 -2.84 -2.63
N ASP A 357 31.27 -2.05 -2.14
CA ASP A 357 31.51 -1.91 -0.71
C ASP A 357 30.39 -1.15 0.00
N THR A 358 29.98 -0.02 -0.57
CA THR A 358 28.96 0.89 -0.01
C THR A 358 27.89 1.20 -1.05
N VAL A 359 26.62 1.12 -0.66
CA VAL A 359 25.49 1.60 -1.44
C VAL A 359 24.85 2.78 -0.71
N ILE A 360 24.61 3.88 -1.43
CA ILE A 360 23.95 5.07 -0.89
C ILE A 360 22.65 5.28 -1.65
N TRP A 361 21.52 5.07 -0.98
CA TRP A 361 20.20 5.45 -1.50
C TRP A 361 19.96 6.90 -1.15
N ARG A 362 19.71 7.76 -2.14
CA ARG A 362 19.52 9.20 -1.96
C ARG A 362 18.14 9.62 -2.46
N GLU A 363 17.41 10.33 -1.63
CA GLU A 363 16.15 10.97 -2.02
C GLU A 363 16.43 12.05 -3.06
N MET A 364 15.76 11.96 -4.21
CA MET A 364 15.93 12.88 -5.34
C MET A 364 14.58 13.16 -6.00
N THR A 365 14.45 14.36 -6.57
CA THR A 365 13.32 14.67 -7.45
C THR A 365 13.59 14.11 -8.85
N ASP A 366 12.54 13.74 -9.59
CA ASP A 366 12.70 13.18 -10.94
C ASP A 366 13.45 14.13 -11.89
N GLU A 367 13.29 15.45 -11.73
CA GLU A 367 14.01 16.49 -12.50
C GLU A 367 15.54 16.41 -12.31
N ASP A 368 16.00 15.96 -11.13
CA ASP A 368 17.43 15.93 -10.77
C ASP A 368 18.10 14.58 -11.11
N LYS A 369 17.32 13.52 -11.35
CA LYS A 369 17.83 12.14 -11.55
C LYS A 369 18.80 12.03 -12.73
N ILE A 370 18.38 12.43 -13.93
CA ILE A 370 19.21 12.34 -15.14
C ILE A 370 20.43 13.28 -15.06
N PRO A 371 20.29 14.58 -14.72
CA PRO A 371 21.45 15.46 -14.49
C PRO A 371 22.42 14.95 -13.43
N GLY A 372 21.90 14.27 -12.40
CA GLY A 372 22.70 13.66 -11.34
C GLY A 372 23.68 12.63 -11.89
N VAL A 373 23.22 11.72 -12.75
CA VAL A 373 24.08 10.73 -13.44
C VAL A 373 25.10 11.43 -14.34
N VAL A 374 24.66 12.39 -15.17
CA VAL A 374 25.54 13.12 -16.10
C VAL A 374 26.67 13.85 -15.36
N SER A 375 26.37 14.43 -14.19
CA SER A 375 27.36 15.14 -13.38
C SER A 375 28.22 14.22 -12.49
N GLY A 376 27.83 12.94 -12.35
CA GLY A 376 28.49 11.97 -11.47
C GLY A 376 28.20 12.17 -9.98
N THR A 377 27.09 12.83 -9.62
CA THR A 377 26.65 12.93 -8.21
C THR A 377 25.91 11.68 -7.74
N ILE A 378 25.36 10.91 -8.68
CA ILE A 378 24.81 9.56 -8.49
C ILE A 378 25.26 8.66 -9.64
N ASP A 379 25.27 7.35 -9.42
CA ASP A 379 25.73 6.36 -10.41
C ASP A 379 24.57 5.65 -11.13
N VAL A 380 23.45 5.44 -10.44
CA VAL A 380 22.29 4.69 -10.93
C VAL A 380 21.01 5.42 -10.51
N THR A 381 20.03 5.46 -11.40
CA THR A 381 18.73 6.10 -11.13
C THR A 381 17.60 5.49 -11.97
N ASP A 382 16.36 5.70 -11.55
CA ASP A 382 15.12 5.22 -12.17
C ASP A 382 14.12 6.39 -12.39
N PRO A 383 14.33 7.24 -13.41
CA PRO A 383 13.44 8.38 -13.65
C PRO A 383 12.12 7.91 -14.27
N SER A 384 11.03 8.66 -14.06
CA SER A 384 9.85 8.52 -14.91
C SER A 384 10.25 8.71 -16.38
N TYR A 385 9.95 7.72 -17.21
CA TYR A 385 10.48 7.69 -18.57
C TYR A 385 9.48 8.30 -19.57
N SER A 386 9.74 9.53 -20.00
CA SER A 386 8.95 10.29 -20.98
C SER A 386 9.73 10.52 -22.29
N LYS A 387 9.08 11.13 -23.29
CA LYS A 387 9.78 11.61 -24.50
C LYS A 387 10.91 12.58 -24.16
N GLU A 388 10.68 13.49 -23.22
CA GLU A 388 11.67 14.48 -22.78
C GLU A 388 12.86 13.82 -22.06
N ALA A 389 12.60 12.87 -21.16
CA ALA A 389 13.65 12.10 -20.52
C ALA A 389 14.53 11.36 -21.54
N ALA A 390 13.90 10.75 -22.56
CA ALA A 390 14.62 10.08 -23.64
C ALA A 390 15.47 11.04 -24.47
N GLU A 391 14.98 12.26 -24.75
CA GLU A 391 15.76 13.30 -25.45
C GLU A 391 16.95 13.76 -24.60
N GLN A 392 16.75 14.02 -23.31
CA GLN A 392 17.82 14.40 -22.39
C GLN A 392 18.93 13.36 -22.32
N ILE A 393 18.58 12.08 -22.27
CA ILE A 393 19.55 10.97 -22.26
C ILE A 393 20.31 10.90 -23.59
N LYS A 394 19.63 11.05 -24.72
CA LYS A 394 20.26 11.09 -26.05
C LYS A 394 21.23 12.25 -26.17
N GLU A 395 20.89 13.43 -25.65
CA GLU A 395 21.77 14.60 -25.64
C GLU A 395 23.01 14.40 -24.77
N ALA A 396 22.88 13.66 -23.65
CA ALA A 396 23.98 13.34 -22.77
C ALA A 396 24.98 12.35 -23.38
N ASN A 397 24.53 11.48 -24.29
CA ASN A 397 25.36 10.47 -24.93
C ASN A 397 25.96 10.95 -26.25
N SER A 398 27.24 10.68 -26.48
CA SER A 398 27.93 11.15 -27.69
C SER A 398 27.44 10.49 -28.99
N ASN A 399 26.78 9.34 -28.88
CA ASN A 399 26.17 8.63 -30.01
C ASN A 399 24.75 9.13 -30.37
N GLY A 400 24.14 10.00 -29.56
CA GLY A 400 22.76 10.47 -29.76
C GLY A 400 21.69 9.40 -29.50
N GLU A 401 22.03 8.31 -28.82
CA GLU A 401 21.14 7.18 -28.53
C GLU A 401 20.78 7.13 -27.04
N ILE A 402 19.70 6.41 -26.70
CA ILE A 402 19.23 6.26 -25.31
C ILE A 402 20.21 5.50 -24.42
N SER A 403 21.19 4.80 -25.00
CA SER A 403 22.22 4.07 -24.26
C SER A 403 23.57 4.28 -24.94
N GLY A 404 24.57 4.70 -24.18
CA GLY A 404 25.82 5.20 -24.70
C GLY A 404 26.96 5.25 -23.69
N ASP A 405 27.87 6.19 -23.90
CA ASP A 405 29.12 6.35 -23.15
C ASP A 405 28.97 7.11 -21.83
N THR A 406 27.97 8.00 -21.73
CA THR A 406 27.67 8.74 -20.50
C THR A 406 26.62 8.02 -19.66
N ILE A 407 25.50 7.63 -20.28
CA ILE A 407 24.37 6.97 -19.64
C ILE A 407 24.10 5.65 -20.37
N GLN A 408 24.15 4.56 -19.61
CA GLN A 408 23.67 3.25 -20.05
C GLN A 408 22.24 3.08 -19.56
N THR A 409 21.33 2.82 -20.48
CA THR A 409 19.90 2.68 -20.18
C THR A 409 19.43 1.28 -20.52
N ASP A 410 18.77 0.64 -19.55
CA ASP A 410 18.02 -0.60 -19.73
C ASP A 410 16.54 -0.31 -19.49
N LEU A 411 15.73 -0.41 -20.56
CA LEU A 411 14.29 -0.21 -20.44
C LEU A 411 13.63 -1.49 -19.93
N VAL A 412 12.86 -1.34 -18.86
CA VAL A 412 12.04 -2.42 -18.30
C VAL A 412 10.57 -2.04 -18.41
N ALA A 413 9.73 -3.02 -18.73
CA ALA A 413 8.30 -2.82 -18.66
C ALA A 413 7.87 -2.79 -17.19
N ASN A 414 7.20 -1.71 -16.78
CA ASN A 414 6.81 -1.53 -15.39
C ASN A 414 5.73 -2.54 -14.97
N LEU A 415 5.88 -3.19 -13.81
CA LEU A 415 4.84 -4.01 -13.18
C LEU A 415 3.84 -3.09 -12.45
N GLY A 416 3.20 -2.21 -13.21
CA GLY A 416 2.27 -1.21 -12.70
C GLY A 416 1.51 -0.55 -13.83
N TYR A 417 0.57 0.31 -13.49
CA TYR A 417 -0.23 1.05 -14.46
C TYR A 417 -0.68 2.40 -13.91
N GLY A 418 -0.78 3.40 -14.79
CA GLY A 418 -1.44 4.67 -14.49
C GLY A 418 -2.96 4.53 -14.61
N TYR A 419 -3.71 5.26 -13.78
CA TYR A 419 -5.17 5.26 -13.81
C TYR A 419 -5.75 6.63 -13.45
N VAL A 420 -7.01 6.84 -13.83
CA VAL A 420 -7.84 7.94 -13.30
C VAL A 420 -8.80 7.32 -12.28
N GLY A 421 -8.59 7.65 -11.00
CA GLY A 421 -9.43 7.17 -9.91
C GLY A 421 -10.68 8.04 -9.76
N PHE A 422 -11.86 7.41 -9.77
CA PHE A 422 -13.09 8.09 -9.34
C PHE A 422 -13.36 7.76 -7.88
N ASN A 423 -13.39 8.78 -7.01
CA ASN A 423 -13.94 8.59 -5.67
C ASN A 423 -15.46 8.36 -5.79
N ALA A 424 -15.90 7.13 -5.57
CA ALA A 424 -17.30 6.74 -5.76
C ALA A 424 -18.27 7.51 -4.85
N ASN A 425 -17.82 7.94 -3.67
CA ASN A 425 -18.62 8.74 -2.75
C ASN A 425 -18.80 10.19 -3.22
N ARG A 426 -17.92 10.69 -4.10
CA ARG A 426 -17.94 12.05 -4.63
C ARG A 426 -18.52 12.11 -6.05
N VAL A 427 -18.26 11.11 -6.88
CA VAL A 427 -18.77 11.00 -8.26
C VAL A 427 -19.97 10.04 -8.28
N LYS A 428 -21.11 10.58 -7.85
CA LYS A 428 -22.38 9.86 -7.65
C LYS A 428 -23.57 10.74 -8.00
N VAL A 429 -24.74 10.12 -8.05
CA VAL A 429 -26.03 10.81 -8.02
C VAL A 429 -26.74 10.51 -6.69
N GLY A 430 -27.40 11.52 -6.13
CA GLY A 430 -28.06 11.40 -4.82
C GLY A 430 -27.09 11.27 -3.65
N ASP A 431 -27.61 10.82 -2.51
CA ASP A 431 -26.92 10.92 -1.22
C ASP A 431 -26.25 9.61 -0.75
N GLY A 432 -26.37 8.51 -1.52
CA GLY A 432 -25.82 7.19 -1.17
C GLY A 432 -24.30 7.10 -1.27
N ASN A 433 -23.70 5.91 -1.11
CA ASN A 433 -22.24 5.71 -1.22
C ASN A 433 -21.73 5.57 -2.67
N GLY A 434 -22.58 5.91 -3.66
CA GLY A 434 -22.27 5.79 -5.08
C GLY A 434 -22.17 4.36 -5.63
N GLY A 435 -22.57 3.36 -4.85
CA GLY A 435 -22.62 1.95 -5.25
C GLY A 435 -23.88 1.56 -6.04
N ASP A 436 -24.85 2.46 -6.17
CA ASP A 436 -26.06 2.26 -6.97
C ASP A 436 -25.77 2.33 -8.49
N GLU A 437 -26.67 1.76 -9.29
CA GLU A 437 -26.46 1.67 -10.74
C GLU A 437 -26.42 3.03 -11.43
N ALA A 438 -27.23 4.00 -11.00
CA ALA A 438 -27.23 5.34 -11.61
C ALA A 438 -25.89 6.06 -11.38
N SER A 439 -25.31 5.93 -10.18
CA SER A 439 -23.97 6.42 -9.88
C SER A 439 -22.87 5.69 -10.65
N LYS A 440 -23.00 4.37 -10.86
CA LYS A 440 -22.08 3.62 -11.73
C LYS A 440 -22.17 4.10 -13.18
N ASP A 441 -23.38 4.33 -13.68
CA ASP A 441 -23.59 4.80 -15.05
C ASP A 441 -23.06 6.22 -15.25
N LEU A 442 -23.17 7.11 -14.26
CA LEU A 442 -22.49 8.41 -14.28
C LEU A 442 -20.98 8.24 -14.49
N ARG A 443 -20.33 7.36 -13.72
CA ARG A 443 -18.89 7.10 -13.85
C ARG A 443 -18.55 6.45 -15.20
N LYS A 444 -19.36 5.50 -15.68
CA LYS A 444 -19.19 4.91 -17.02
C LYS A 444 -19.29 5.99 -18.11
N ALA A 445 -20.24 6.92 -18.01
CA ALA A 445 -20.41 8.01 -18.97
C ALA A 445 -19.12 8.84 -19.11
N ILE A 446 -18.56 9.26 -17.97
CA ILE A 446 -17.30 10.03 -17.94
C ILE A 446 -16.14 9.17 -18.46
N ALA A 447 -16.03 7.93 -17.98
CA ALA A 447 -14.96 7.02 -18.36
C ALA A 447 -14.97 6.66 -19.85
N THR A 448 -16.14 6.50 -20.49
CA THR A 448 -16.27 6.25 -21.94
C THR A 448 -15.65 7.38 -22.76
N VAL A 449 -15.81 8.63 -22.31
CA VAL A 449 -15.19 9.79 -22.99
C VAL A 449 -13.69 9.83 -22.74
N ILE A 450 -13.22 9.60 -21.50
CA ILE A 450 -11.78 9.59 -21.20
C ILE A 450 -11.08 8.45 -21.95
N ALA A 451 -11.70 7.27 -21.98
CA ALA A 451 -11.10 6.04 -22.49
C ALA A 451 -10.69 6.14 -23.96
N VAL A 452 -11.45 6.86 -24.78
CA VAL A 452 -11.16 7.01 -26.20
C VAL A 452 -9.99 7.96 -26.48
N TYR A 453 -9.64 8.87 -25.55
CA TYR A 453 -8.50 9.78 -25.70
C TYR A 453 -7.18 9.25 -25.13
N ARG A 454 -7.19 8.05 -24.51
CA ARG A 454 -5.99 7.49 -23.86
C ARG A 454 -4.82 7.34 -24.83
N ASP A 455 -5.07 6.93 -26.08
CA ASP A 455 -4.02 6.78 -27.09
C ASP A 455 -3.30 8.11 -27.35
N VAL A 456 -4.05 9.21 -27.49
CA VAL A 456 -3.47 10.55 -27.73
C VAL A 456 -2.71 11.05 -26.51
N ALA A 457 -3.24 10.83 -25.31
CA ALA A 457 -2.59 11.24 -24.07
C ALA A 457 -1.28 10.46 -23.82
N VAL A 458 -1.30 9.15 -24.08
CA VAL A 458 -0.10 8.31 -23.95
C VAL A 458 0.94 8.66 -25.02
N ASP A 459 0.52 8.79 -26.29
CA ASP A 459 1.45 9.17 -27.35
C ASP A 459 2.04 10.55 -27.14
N SER A 460 1.28 11.55 -26.67
CA SER A 460 1.80 12.91 -26.51
C SER A 460 2.92 13.01 -25.49
N TYR A 461 2.82 12.29 -24.36
CA TYR A 461 3.78 12.37 -23.25
C TYR A 461 4.83 11.25 -23.27
N TYR A 462 4.40 9.99 -23.42
CA TYR A 462 5.27 8.81 -23.37
C TYR A 462 5.73 8.35 -24.76
N GLY A 463 4.90 8.53 -25.80
CA GLY A 463 5.20 8.02 -27.13
C GLY A 463 5.24 6.49 -27.16
N GLU A 464 6.34 5.94 -27.69
CA GLU A 464 6.54 4.49 -27.79
C GLU A 464 6.87 3.80 -26.46
N PHE A 465 7.10 4.57 -25.37
CA PHE A 465 7.56 4.04 -24.09
C PHE A 465 6.43 3.60 -23.15
N ALA A 466 5.16 3.81 -23.53
CA ALA A 466 4.01 3.30 -22.80
C ALA A 466 2.91 2.86 -23.75
N ASN A 467 2.06 1.95 -23.27
CA ASN A 467 0.93 1.42 -24.03
C ASN A 467 -0.36 1.55 -23.20
N VAL A 468 -1.49 1.69 -23.90
CA VAL A 468 -2.80 1.68 -23.26
C VAL A 468 -3.21 0.25 -22.90
N ILE A 469 -3.41 0.00 -21.61
CA ILE A 469 -4.01 -1.24 -21.11
C ILE A 469 -5.52 -1.11 -20.95
N ASN A 470 -6.25 -2.23 -21.02
CA ASN A 470 -7.72 -2.25 -20.92
C ASN A 470 -8.26 -2.93 -19.66
N TYR A 471 -7.37 -3.49 -18.86
CA TYR A 471 -7.69 -4.24 -17.65
C TYR A 471 -6.84 -3.70 -16.49
N PRO A 472 -7.29 -3.82 -15.23
CA PRO A 472 -6.56 -3.32 -14.07
C PRO A 472 -5.40 -4.27 -13.69
N ILE A 473 -4.54 -4.58 -14.65
CA ILE A 473 -3.40 -5.47 -14.52
C ILE A 473 -2.34 -5.08 -15.56
N SER A 474 -1.06 -5.07 -15.16
CA SER A 474 0.04 -4.78 -16.11
C SER A 474 0.20 -5.92 -17.13
N ASP A 475 0.49 -5.57 -18.38
CA ASP A 475 0.72 -6.51 -19.49
C ASP A 475 1.95 -7.41 -19.30
N THR A 476 2.81 -7.08 -18.32
CA THR A 476 3.95 -7.91 -17.90
C THR A 476 3.53 -9.08 -17.03
N SER A 477 2.33 -9.03 -16.43
CA SER A 477 1.81 -10.13 -15.62
C SER A 477 1.45 -11.33 -16.48
N TRP A 478 1.74 -12.53 -15.97
CA TRP A 478 1.30 -13.79 -16.57
C TRP A 478 -0.23 -13.90 -16.66
N ALA A 479 -0.96 -13.17 -15.81
CA ALA A 479 -2.42 -13.18 -15.74
C ALA A 479 -3.10 -12.08 -16.60
N ALA A 480 -2.32 -11.27 -17.33
CA ALA A 480 -2.88 -10.18 -18.13
C ALA A 480 -3.65 -10.70 -19.36
N PRO A 481 -4.93 -10.31 -19.55
CA PRO A 481 -5.69 -10.66 -20.75
C PRO A 481 -5.00 -10.15 -22.03
N ARG A 482 -4.88 -11.02 -23.03
CA ARG A 482 -4.27 -10.71 -24.32
C ARG A 482 -5.34 -10.39 -25.37
N VAL A 483 -5.00 -9.56 -26.35
CA VAL A 483 -5.87 -9.24 -27.50
C VAL A 483 -6.33 -10.46 -28.31
N THR A 484 -5.61 -11.57 -28.18
CA THR A 484 -5.92 -12.86 -28.80
C THR A 484 -6.87 -13.73 -27.98
N ASP A 485 -7.12 -13.36 -26.72
CA ASP A 485 -7.93 -14.17 -25.81
C ASP A 485 -9.41 -14.03 -26.15
N GLU A 486 -10.14 -15.13 -26.00
CA GLU A 486 -11.58 -15.15 -26.19
C GLU A 486 -12.25 -14.22 -25.17
N GLY A 487 -13.06 -13.28 -25.65
CA GLY A 487 -13.75 -12.31 -24.80
C GLY A 487 -12.95 -11.05 -24.45
N TYR A 488 -11.74 -10.86 -25.01
CA TYR A 488 -11.02 -9.59 -24.86
C TYR A 488 -11.84 -8.41 -25.39
N LYS A 489 -11.90 -7.33 -24.60
CA LYS A 489 -12.63 -6.10 -24.92
C LYS A 489 -11.81 -4.87 -24.58
N VAL A 490 -11.98 -3.82 -25.38
CA VAL A 490 -11.43 -2.50 -25.08
C VAL A 490 -12.23 -1.92 -23.90
N ALA A 491 -11.55 -1.27 -22.95
CA ALA A 491 -12.22 -0.69 -21.80
C ALA A 491 -13.24 0.37 -22.24
N PHE A 492 -14.45 0.32 -21.65
CA PHE A 492 -15.54 1.25 -21.93
C PHE A 492 -16.00 1.32 -23.40
N SER A 493 -15.88 0.21 -24.14
CA SER A 493 -16.23 0.12 -25.57
C SER A 493 -17.66 -0.34 -25.87
N VAL A 494 -18.60 -0.18 -24.94
CA VAL A 494 -20.02 -0.54 -25.12
C VAL A 494 -20.96 0.58 -24.68
N ASP A 495 -22.10 0.70 -25.33
CA ASP A 495 -23.18 1.62 -24.94
C ASP A 495 -23.92 1.11 -23.69
N VAL A 496 -24.86 1.91 -23.20
CA VAL A 496 -25.67 1.59 -22.00
C VAL A 496 -26.51 0.31 -22.14
N ASN A 497 -26.75 -0.16 -23.36
CA ASN A 497 -27.46 -1.40 -23.64
C ASN A 497 -26.51 -2.59 -23.84
N GLY A 498 -25.20 -2.39 -23.73
CA GLY A 498 -24.17 -3.41 -23.91
C GLY A 498 -23.77 -3.66 -25.38
N ASN A 499 -24.15 -2.79 -26.32
CA ASN A 499 -23.74 -2.92 -27.72
C ASN A 499 -22.34 -2.34 -27.93
N ASP A 500 -21.49 -3.01 -28.71
CA ASP A 500 -20.18 -2.48 -29.09
C ASP A 500 -20.32 -1.14 -29.84
N ILE A 501 -19.55 -0.12 -29.41
CA ILE A 501 -19.59 1.22 -30.00
C ILE A 501 -18.52 1.44 -31.08
N TYR A 502 -17.56 0.51 -31.18
CA TYR A 502 -16.49 0.54 -32.15
C TYR A 502 -16.61 -0.62 -33.12
N THR A 503 -16.44 -0.33 -34.41
CA THR A 503 -16.29 -1.33 -35.47
C THR A 503 -14.89 -1.28 -36.04
N GLU A 504 -14.47 -2.37 -36.69
CA GLU A 504 -13.21 -2.42 -37.42
C GLU A 504 -13.14 -1.30 -38.47
N GLY A 505 -12.00 -0.61 -38.54
CA GLY A 505 -11.75 0.45 -39.52
C GLY A 505 -12.31 1.84 -39.20
N MET A 506 -12.94 2.07 -38.04
CA MET A 506 -13.35 3.43 -37.64
C MET A 506 -12.15 4.37 -37.51
N SER A 507 -12.31 5.61 -37.99
CA SER A 507 -11.32 6.67 -37.76
C SER A 507 -11.33 7.12 -36.29
N ALA A 508 -10.29 7.85 -35.86
CA ALA A 508 -10.25 8.41 -34.51
C ALA A 508 -11.44 9.34 -34.25
N ASP A 509 -11.79 10.20 -35.22
CA ASP A 509 -12.94 11.10 -35.12
C ASP A 509 -14.28 10.36 -35.00
N ASP A 510 -14.44 9.27 -35.75
CA ASP A 510 -15.64 8.43 -35.66
C ASP A 510 -15.73 7.74 -34.28
N LYS A 511 -14.60 7.25 -33.75
CA LYS A 511 -14.54 6.67 -32.40
C LYS A 511 -14.89 7.71 -31.34
N TYR A 512 -14.40 8.96 -31.48
CA TYR A 512 -14.76 10.05 -30.58
C TYR A 512 -16.25 10.38 -30.62
N ALA A 513 -16.84 10.43 -31.82
CA ALA A 513 -18.27 10.65 -31.99
C ALA A 513 -19.10 9.53 -31.35
N ALA A 514 -18.72 8.27 -31.57
CA ALA A 514 -19.39 7.11 -30.99
C ALA A 514 -19.30 7.07 -29.47
N ALA A 515 -18.11 7.34 -28.90
CA ALA A 515 -17.91 7.43 -27.45
C ALA A 515 -18.76 8.55 -26.82
N LYS A 516 -18.82 9.73 -27.45
CA LYS A 516 -19.69 10.83 -26.99
C LYS A 516 -21.15 10.42 -26.98
N GLN A 517 -21.62 9.77 -28.05
CA GLN A 517 -23.01 9.31 -28.12
C GLN A 517 -23.33 8.26 -27.05
N ALA A 518 -22.42 7.30 -26.83
CA ALA A 518 -22.58 6.28 -25.80
C ALA A 518 -22.59 6.89 -24.39
N ALA A 519 -21.70 7.84 -24.13
CA ALA A 519 -21.65 8.56 -22.85
C ALA A 519 -22.95 9.30 -22.56
N LEU A 520 -23.57 9.95 -23.55
CA LEU A 520 -24.87 10.60 -23.36
C LEU A 520 -25.95 9.60 -22.92
N GLY A 521 -25.97 8.39 -23.48
CA GLY A 521 -26.91 7.34 -23.05
C GLY A 521 -26.68 6.89 -21.60
N TYR A 522 -25.42 6.79 -21.16
CA TYR A 522 -25.10 6.54 -19.75
C TYR A 522 -25.49 7.70 -18.83
N PHE A 523 -25.33 8.96 -19.27
CA PHE A 523 -25.80 10.13 -18.52
C PHE A 523 -27.33 10.10 -18.35
N GLU A 524 -28.08 9.76 -19.39
CA GLU A 524 -29.54 9.59 -19.30
C GLU A 524 -29.92 8.47 -18.31
N ALA A 525 -29.23 7.33 -18.34
CA ALA A 525 -29.44 6.24 -17.38
C ALA A 525 -29.09 6.63 -15.94
N ALA A 526 -28.10 7.52 -15.75
CA ALA A 526 -27.80 8.14 -14.47
C ALA A 526 -28.83 9.20 -14.03
N GLY A 527 -29.83 9.52 -14.86
CA GLY A 527 -30.89 10.48 -14.56
C GLY A 527 -30.62 11.92 -15.01
N TYR A 528 -29.54 12.16 -15.74
CA TYR A 528 -29.27 13.48 -16.31
C TYR A 528 -30.19 13.78 -17.50
N THR A 529 -30.52 15.05 -17.69
CA THR A 529 -31.30 15.49 -18.85
C THR A 529 -30.36 15.75 -20.02
N VAL A 530 -30.51 14.97 -21.10
CA VAL A 530 -29.79 15.18 -22.36
C VAL A 530 -30.72 15.82 -23.39
N ALA A 531 -30.28 16.92 -24.00
CA ALA A 531 -30.97 17.59 -25.10
C ALA A 531 -29.96 18.13 -26.11
N ASP A 532 -30.29 18.03 -27.41
CA ASP A 532 -29.45 18.52 -28.51
C ASP A 532 -27.97 18.04 -28.45
N GLY A 533 -27.77 16.78 -28.03
CA GLY A 533 -26.44 16.17 -27.91
C GLY A 533 -25.61 16.67 -26.74
N LYS A 534 -26.25 17.28 -25.73
CA LYS A 534 -25.58 17.83 -24.55
C LYS A 534 -26.34 17.50 -23.27
N ILE A 535 -25.61 17.41 -22.18
CA ILE A 535 -26.18 17.38 -20.84
C ILE A 535 -26.65 18.80 -20.50
N THR A 536 -27.90 18.95 -20.06
CA THR A 536 -28.53 20.26 -19.78
C THR A 536 -28.98 20.43 -18.33
N ALA A 537 -29.16 19.33 -17.59
CA ALA A 537 -29.45 19.36 -16.16
C ALA A 537 -29.01 18.07 -15.49
N ALA A 538 -28.58 18.18 -14.22
CA ALA A 538 -28.31 17.06 -13.34
C ALA A 538 -29.59 16.59 -12.62
N PRO A 539 -29.68 15.30 -12.25
CA PRO A 539 -30.73 14.82 -11.35
C PRO A 539 -30.56 15.41 -9.94
N ALA A 540 -31.55 15.21 -9.07
CA ALA A 540 -31.44 15.59 -7.66
C ALA A 540 -30.20 14.94 -7.01
N GLY A 541 -29.39 15.74 -6.33
CA GLY A 541 -28.11 15.31 -5.73
C GLY A 541 -27.00 15.01 -6.75
N GLY A 542 -27.25 15.17 -8.06
CA GLY A 542 -26.23 15.11 -9.09
C GLY A 542 -25.55 16.46 -9.32
N ARG A 543 -24.32 16.44 -9.85
CA ARG A 543 -23.52 17.65 -10.16
C ARG A 543 -23.30 17.81 -11.65
N MET A 544 -23.15 19.05 -12.12
CA MET A 544 -22.80 19.38 -13.50
C MET A 544 -21.30 19.65 -13.69
N ASP A 545 -20.55 19.59 -12.60
CA ASP A 545 -19.14 19.88 -12.46
C ASP A 545 -18.46 18.77 -11.65
N ALA A 546 -17.18 18.56 -11.91
CA ALA A 546 -16.31 17.69 -11.13
C ALA A 546 -14.93 18.31 -11.05
N GLU A 547 -14.27 18.15 -9.90
CA GLU A 547 -12.87 18.52 -9.72
C GLU A 547 -12.01 17.28 -9.95
N VAL A 548 -10.92 17.45 -10.71
CA VAL A 548 -9.93 16.41 -10.93
C VAL A 548 -8.66 16.85 -10.24
N MET A 549 -8.27 16.12 -9.20
CA MET A 549 -6.96 16.29 -8.59
C MET A 549 -5.94 15.55 -9.46
N VAL A 550 -4.95 16.28 -9.95
CA VAL A 550 -3.80 15.70 -10.66
C VAL A 550 -2.63 15.74 -9.70
N GLY A 551 -2.13 14.56 -9.31
CA GLY A 551 -0.93 14.47 -8.50
C GLY A 551 0.25 15.07 -9.26
N GLY A 552 0.84 16.13 -8.73
CA GLY A 552 2.01 16.79 -9.28
C GLY A 552 2.92 17.27 -8.16
N SER A 553 4.21 17.40 -8.43
CA SER A 553 5.23 17.93 -7.51
C SER A 553 5.10 19.44 -7.24
N GLY A 554 3.93 20.03 -7.47
CA GLY A 554 3.68 21.48 -7.36
C GLY A 554 4.24 22.31 -8.53
N LYS A 555 4.84 21.69 -9.55
CA LYS A 555 5.30 22.35 -10.78
C LYS A 555 4.52 21.78 -11.96
N GLY A 556 3.77 22.65 -12.63
CA GLY A 556 2.79 22.32 -13.67
C GLY A 556 3.36 21.74 -14.95
N ASP A 557 3.93 20.54 -14.89
CA ASP A 557 4.29 19.71 -16.04
C ASP A 557 3.07 18.95 -16.60
N HIS A 558 1.90 19.57 -16.42
CA HIS A 558 0.66 19.15 -17.04
C HIS A 558 0.49 20.01 -18.28
N PRO A 559 0.18 19.42 -19.45
CA PRO A 559 -0.14 20.22 -20.62
C PRO A 559 -1.22 21.22 -20.20
N SER A 560 -0.91 22.51 -20.28
CA SER A 560 -1.89 23.56 -20.07
C SER A 560 -3.02 23.27 -21.04
N PHE A 561 -4.14 22.77 -20.54
CA PHE A 561 -5.35 22.70 -21.35
C PHE A 561 -5.66 24.14 -21.71
N MET A 562 -5.35 24.52 -22.96
CA MET A 562 -5.73 25.82 -23.50
C MET A 562 -7.25 25.94 -23.32
N ALA A 563 -7.65 26.89 -22.49
CA ALA A 563 -9.04 27.30 -22.31
C ALA A 563 -9.66 27.79 -23.62
#